data_AF-X1MCG4-F1
#
_entry.id   AF-X1MCG4-F1
#
_cell.length_a   1.000
_cell.length_b   1.000
_cell.length_c   1.000
_cell.angle_alpha   90.00
_cell.angle_beta   90.00
_cell.angle_gamma   90.00
#
_symmetry.space_group_name_H-M   'P 1'
#
loop_
_entity.id
_entity.type
_entity.pdbx_description
1 polymer ?
#
loop_
_entity_poly.entity_id
_entity_poly.type
_entity_poly.pdbx_seq_one_letter_code
_entity_poly.pdbx_strand_id
1 'polypeptide(L)'
;RTIRAQVLTMRERAYIQVARLSGMNSLEVIVKELMPNLLPYLAASFVGATAASILACIGLEALGLGPQSLPTLGMTIFWAISFSAMLRNMWWWWLPPIIIIATLFVGLFLLTAGLDEIANPRLRRRM
;
A
#
# COMPACT_ATOMS: atom_id res chain seq x y z
N ARG A 1 14.39 -2.50 -8.97
CA ARG A 1 13.67 -3.67 -8.42
C ARG A 1 14.54 -4.94 -8.37
N THR A 2 15.39 -5.21 -9.37
CA THR A 2 16.16 -6.47 -9.46
C THR A 2 17.36 -6.58 -8.50
N ILE A 3 18.09 -5.48 -8.23
CA ILE A 3 19.27 -5.50 -7.35
C ILE A 3 18.89 -5.68 -5.87
N ARG A 4 17.80 -5.03 -5.41
CA ARG A 4 17.26 -5.22 -4.04
C ARG A 4 16.77 -6.66 -3.81
N ALA A 5 16.15 -7.26 -4.83
CA ALA A 5 15.71 -8.65 -4.77
C ALA A 5 16.91 -9.60 -4.60
N GLN A 6 17.98 -9.43 -5.38
CA GLN A 6 19.17 -10.28 -5.25
C GLN A 6 19.93 -10.10 -3.93
N VAL A 7 19.97 -8.88 -3.38
CA VAL A 7 20.56 -8.63 -2.05
C VAL A 7 19.72 -9.29 -0.94
N LEU A 8 18.40 -9.31 -1.08
CA LEU A 8 17.49 -9.98 -0.14
C LEU A 8 17.69 -11.51 -0.19
N THR A 9 17.81 -12.08 -1.39
CA THR A 9 18.05 -13.53 -1.57
C THR A 9 19.39 -13.98 -1.00
N MET A 10 20.44 -13.16 -1.13
CA MET A 10 21.74 -13.45 -0.52
C MET A 10 21.70 -13.34 1.01
N ARG A 11 20.97 -12.38 1.59
CA ARG A 11 20.78 -12.27 3.05
C ARG A 11 20.01 -13.47 3.61
N GLU A 12 18.94 -13.91 2.98
CA GLU A 12 18.15 -15.07 3.46
C GLU A 12 18.99 -16.35 3.53
N ARG A 13 19.80 -16.64 2.51
CA ARG A 13 20.68 -17.81 2.51
C ARG A 13 21.76 -17.75 3.60
N ALA A 14 22.34 -16.58 3.83
CA ALA A 14 23.33 -16.39 4.90
C ALA A 14 22.69 -16.49 6.30
N TYR A 15 21.47 -15.96 6.50
CA TYR A 15 20.76 -16.04 7.78
C TYR A 15 20.43 -17.47 8.18
N ILE A 16 19.96 -18.31 7.24
CA ILE A 16 19.62 -19.71 7.53
C ILE A 16 20.87 -20.52 7.90
N GLN A 17 22.03 -20.22 7.30
CA GLN A 17 23.30 -20.89 7.64
C GLN A 17 23.84 -20.47 9.01
N VAL A 18 23.75 -19.19 9.37
CA VAL A 18 24.20 -18.66 10.68
C VAL A 18 23.30 -19.13 11.82
N ALA A 19 22.00 -19.21 11.59
CA ALA A 19 21.00 -19.75 12.52
C ALA A 19 21.29 -21.20 12.92
N ARG A 20 21.66 -22.04 11.94
CA ARG A 20 21.98 -23.45 12.15
C ARG A 20 23.28 -23.65 12.93
N LEU A 21 24.23 -22.72 12.79
CA LEU A 21 25.49 -22.69 13.55
C LEU A 21 25.30 -22.24 15.01
N SER A 22 24.19 -21.54 15.32
CA SER A 22 23.94 -20.95 16.64
C SER A 22 23.09 -21.83 17.57
N GLY A 23 22.68 -23.04 17.14
CA GLY A 23 21.92 -23.99 17.97
C GLY A 23 20.48 -23.57 18.32
N MET A 24 19.97 -22.49 17.73
CA MET A 24 18.60 -22.00 17.96
C MET A 24 17.57 -22.82 17.16
N ASN A 25 16.38 -22.99 17.73
CA ASN A 25 15.27 -23.64 17.04
C ASN A 25 14.84 -22.80 15.82
N SER A 26 14.52 -23.44 14.68
CA SER A 26 14.20 -22.78 13.42
C SER A 26 13.10 -21.72 13.56
N LEU A 27 12.10 -21.96 14.41
CA LEU A 27 11.03 -20.99 14.70
C LEU A 27 11.53 -19.76 15.44
N GLU A 28 12.49 -19.92 16.35
CA GLU A 28 13.03 -18.80 17.14
C GLU A 28 13.85 -17.86 16.25
N VAL A 29 14.61 -18.40 15.30
CA VAL A 29 15.32 -17.60 14.29
C VAL A 29 14.34 -16.85 13.39
N ILE A 30 13.29 -17.52 12.92
CA ILE A 30 12.28 -16.87 12.07
C ILE A 30 11.62 -15.70 12.80
N VAL A 31 11.13 -15.90 14.02
CA VAL A 31 10.36 -14.88 14.73
C VAL A 31 11.25 -13.77 15.32
N LYS A 32 12.46 -14.10 15.80
CA LYS A 32 13.30 -13.16 16.56
C LYS A 32 14.29 -12.40 15.68
N GLU A 33 14.74 -12.99 14.58
CA GLU A 33 15.73 -12.40 13.69
C GLU A 33 15.17 -12.02 12.32
N LEU A 34 14.44 -12.94 11.67
CA LEU A 34 13.99 -12.74 10.29
C LEU A 34 12.77 -11.82 10.21
N MET A 35 11.74 -12.09 11.03
CA MET A 35 10.48 -11.36 11.06
C MET A 35 10.67 -9.84 11.26
N PRO A 36 11.36 -9.33 12.29
CA PRO A 36 11.50 -7.87 12.49
C PRO A 36 12.25 -7.17 11.34
N ASN A 37 13.13 -7.89 10.62
CA ASN A 37 13.85 -7.34 9.47
C ASN A 37 13.02 -7.38 8.17
N LEU A 38 12.07 -8.33 8.03
CA LEU A 38 11.14 -8.41 6.89
C LEU A 38 9.85 -7.62 7.08
N LEU A 39 9.43 -7.39 8.33
CA LEU A 39 8.16 -6.74 8.67
C LEU A 39 7.98 -5.37 7.99
N PRO A 40 8.99 -4.47 7.94
CA PRO A 40 8.84 -3.19 7.25
C PRO A 40 8.59 -3.35 5.74
N TYR A 41 9.24 -4.32 5.10
CA TYR A 41 9.06 -4.60 3.67
C TYR A 41 7.69 -5.21 3.36
N LEU A 42 7.23 -6.15 4.21
CA LEU A 42 5.90 -6.74 4.10
C LEU A 42 4.82 -5.67 4.31
N ALA A 43 4.99 -4.79 5.29
CA ALA A 43 4.09 -3.68 5.55
C ALA A 43 4.00 -2.72 4.34
N ALA A 44 5.15 -2.31 3.77
CA ALA A 44 5.16 -1.42 2.60
C ALA A 44 4.49 -2.08 1.38
N SER A 45 4.74 -3.38 1.17
CA SER A 45 4.13 -4.15 0.08
C SER A 45 2.62 -4.29 0.27
N PHE A 46 2.17 -4.49 1.51
CA PHE A 46 0.75 -4.54 1.86
C PHE A 46 0.05 -3.21 1.57
N VAL A 47 0.62 -2.09 2.02
CA VAL A 47 0.08 -0.75 1.74
C VAL A 47 -0.05 -0.50 0.23
N GLY A 48 0.98 -0.86 -0.55
CA GLY A 48 0.94 -0.75 -2.00
C GLY A 48 -0.14 -1.61 -2.66
N ALA A 49 -0.32 -2.84 -2.18
CA ALA A 49 -1.39 -3.72 -2.65
C ALA A 49 -2.78 -3.16 -2.33
N THR A 50 -2.98 -2.65 -1.11
CA THR A 50 -4.23 -2.00 -0.71
C THR A 50 -4.55 -0.78 -1.58
N ALA A 51 -3.56 0.07 -1.85
CA ALA A 51 -3.74 1.24 -2.72
C ALA A 51 -4.19 0.84 -4.14
N ALA A 52 -3.56 -0.20 -4.71
CA ALA A 52 -3.92 -0.73 -6.02
C ALA A 52 -5.34 -1.32 -6.04
N SER A 53 -5.73 -2.07 -5.00
CA SER A 53 -7.09 -2.61 -4.87
C SER A 53 -8.14 -1.52 -4.76
N ILE A 54 -7.89 -0.46 -3.98
CA ILE A 54 -8.81 0.69 -3.87
C ILE A 54 -8.98 1.36 -5.23
N LEU A 55 -7.89 1.61 -5.95
CA LEU A 55 -7.94 2.22 -7.28
C LEU A 55 -8.74 1.35 -8.27
N ALA A 56 -8.54 0.03 -8.24
CA ALA A 56 -9.27 -0.91 -9.08
C ALA A 56 -10.77 -0.91 -8.76
N CYS A 57 -11.15 -0.94 -7.48
CA CYS A 57 -12.55 -0.86 -7.06
C CYS A 57 -13.21 0.45 -7.52
N ILE A 58 -12.57 1.60 -7.30
CA ILE A 58 -13.08 2.91 -7.73
C ILE A 58 -13.22 2.94 -9.26
N GLY A 59 -12.25 2.40 -10.00
CA GLY A 59 -12.30 2.33 -11.46
C GLY A 59 -13.47 1.48 -11.96
N LEU A 60 -13.69 0.31 -11.38
CA LEU A 60 -14.83 -0.55 -11.72
C LEU A 60 -16.17 0.11 -11.38
N GLU A 61 -16.27 0.72 -10.20
CA GLU A 61 -17.46 1.43 -9.75
C GLU A 61 -17.78 2.64 -10.63
N ALA A 62 -16.76 3.39 -11.06
CA ALA A 62 -16.90 4.52 -11.98
C ALA A 62 -17.37 4.09 -13.38
N LEU A 63 -17.13 2.82 -13.77
CA LEU A 63 -17.70 2.20 -14.98
C LEU A 63 -19.12 1.64 -14.74
N GLY A 64 -19.66 1.74 -13.53
CA GLY A 64 -20.97 1.21 -13.16
C GLY A 64 -20.98 -0.28 -12.81
N LEU A 65 -19.81 -0.93 -12.68
CA LEU A 65 -19.65 -2.36 -12.39
C LEU A 65 -19.55 -2.68 -10.89
N GLY A 66 -19.76 -1.68 -10.03
CA GLY A 66 -19.74 -1.86 -8.59
C GLY A 66 -21.10 -2.21 -7.97
N PRO A 67 -21.15 -2.38 -6.65
CA PRO A 67 -22.38 -2.67 -5.94
C PRO A 67 -23.30 -1.44 -5.92
N GLN A 68 -24.40 -1.46 -6.67
CA GLN A 68 -25.34 -0.33 -6.77
C GLN A 68 -26.15 -0.08 -5.49
N SER A 69 -26.23 -1.07 -4.59
CA SER A 69 -26.92 -0.96 -3.31
C SER A 69 -26.11 -0.25 -2.21
N LEU A 70 -24.82 -0.01 -2.45
CA LEU A 70 -23.90 0.57 -1.48
C LEU A 70 -23.43 1.96 -1.94
N PRO A 71 -23.53 2.99 -1.07
CA PRO A 71 -23.04 4.32 -1.40
C PRO A 71 -21.51 4.37 -1.28
N THR A 72 -20.80 3.93 -2.33
CA THR A 72 -19.34 3.99 -2.42
C THR A 72 -18.87 5.27 -3.09
N LEU A 73 -17.58 5.62 -2.91
CA LEU A 73 -16.98 6.80 -3.55
C LEU A 73 -16.95 6.68 -5.08
N GLY A 74 -16.65 5.49 -5.62
CA GLY A 74 -16.65 5.27 -7.07
C GLY A 74 -18.05 5.35 -7.66
N MET A 75 -19.07 4.83 -6.95
CA MET A 75 -20.47 4.99 -7.37
C MET A 75 -20.92 6.45 -7.33
N THR A 76 -20.47 7.22 -6.36
CA THR A 76 -20.76 8.66 -6.30
C THR A 76 -20.21 9.39 -7.53
N ILE A 77 -19.01 9.01 -8.00
CA ILE A 77 -18.43 9.52 -9.25
C ILE A 77 -19.25 9.08 -10.46
N PHE A 78 -19.63 7.80 -10.53
CA PHE A 78 -20.49 7.29 -11.60
C PHE A 78 -21.79 8.10 -11.71
N TRP A 79 -22.51 8.30 -10.59
CA TRP A 79 -23.74 9.09 -10.58
C TRP A 79 -23.50 10.55 -10.98
N ALA A 80 -22.42 11.18 -10.50
CA ALA A 80 -22.07 12.55 -10.89
C ALA A 80 -21.87 12.69 -12.41
N ILE A 81 -21.28 11.68 -13.05
CA ILE A 81 -21.12 11.61 -14.51
C ILE A 81 -22.47 11.36 -15.18
N SER A 82 -23.24 10.35 -14.75
CA SER A 82 -24.53 9.98 -15.35
C SER A 82 -25.55 11.12 -15.33
N PHE A 83 -25.63 11.86 -14.22
CA PHE A 83 -26.54 13.00 -14.10
C PHE A 83 -26.00 14.29 -14.72
N SER A 84 -24.82 14.24 -15.36
CA SER A 84 -24.17 15.42 -15.94
C SER A 84 -24.03 16.56 -14.93
N ALA A 85 -23.59 16.22 -13.71
CA ALA A 85 -23.47 17.16 -12.59
C ALA A 85 -22.64 18.40 -12.95
N MET A 86 -21.60 18.21 -13.78
CA MET A 86 -20.75 19.29 -14.28
C MET A 86 -21.48 20.26 -15.21
N LEU A 87 -22.32 19.75 -16.11
CA LEU A 87 -23.15 20.57 -17.01
C LEU A 87 -24.27 21.30 -16.24
N ARG A 88 -24.72 20.74 -15.10
CA ARG A 88 -25.73 21.35 -14.22
C ARG A 88 -25.14 22.26 -13.14
N ASN A 89 -23.83 22.53 -13.18
CA ASN A 89 -23.12 23.34 -12.20
C ASN A 89 -23.23 22.83 -10.74
N MET A 90 -23.44 21.52 -10.57
CA MET A 90 -23.58 20.85 -9.26
C MET A 90 -22.21 20.45 -8.72
N TRP A 91 -21.37 21.44 -8.42
CA TRP A 91 -19.99 21.20 -7.99
C TRP A 91 -19.87 20.43 -6.67
N TRP A 92 -20.83 20.61 -5.77
CA TRP A 92 -20.95 19.89 -4.51
C TRP A 92 -21.09 18.37 -4.66
N TRP A 93 -21.37 17.85 -5.86
CA TRP A 93 -21.55 16.42 -6.06
C TRP A 93 -20.26 15.69 -6.47
N TRP A 94 -19.37 16.35 -7.21
CA TRP A 94 -18.11 15.75 -7.67
C TRP A 94 -16.90 16.17 -6.84
N LEU A 95 -16.94 17.34 -6.17
CA LEU A 95 -15.83 17.84 -5.37
C LEU A 95 -15.53 16.99 -4.12
N PRO A 96 -16.54 16.59 -3.30
CA PRO A 96 -16.28 15.79 -2.10
C PRO A 96 -15.61 14.44 -2.35
N PRO A 97 -16.06 13.58 -3.30
CA PRO A 97 -15.42 12.29 -3.52
C PRO A 97 -13.96 12.46 -4.00
N ILE A 98 -13.65 13.49 -4.79
CA ILE A 98 -12.27 13.75 -5.23
C ILE A 98 -11.37 14.12 -4.06
N ILE A 99 -11.82 15.00 -3.15
CA ILE A 99 -11.02 15.42 -1.99
C ILE A 99 -10.73 14.22 -1.07
N ILE A 100 -11.74 13.37 -0.84
CA ILE A 100 -11.60 12.17 0.01
C ILE A 100 -10.60 11.20 -0.61
N ILE A 101 -10.73 10.92 -1.91
CA ILE A 101 -9.81 10.04 -2.63
C ILE A 101 -8.39 10.62 -2.60
N ALA A 102 -8.21 11.90 -2.90
CA ALA A 102 -6.91 12.55 -2.88
C ALA A 102 -6.24 12.45 -1.49
N THR A 103 -6.99 12.74 -0.43
CA THR A 103 -6.50 12.65 0.96
C THR A 103 -6.11 11.22 1.32
N LEU A 104 -6.91 10.23 0.91
CA LEU A 104 -6.63 8.81 1.13
C LEU A 104 -5.34 8.37 0.44
N PHE A 105 -5.13 8.73 -0.83
CA PHE A 105 -3.93 8.38 -1.56
C PHE A 105 -2.69 9.10 -1.03
N VAL A 106 -2.81 10.36 -0.60
CA VAL A 106 -1.74 11.07 0.10
C VAL A 106 -1.38 10.37 1.42
N GLY A 107 -2.39 9.94 2.20
CA GLY A 107 -2.17 9.18 3.43
C GLY A 107 -1.44 7.86 3.18
N LEU A 108 -1.86 7.09 2.17
CA LEU A 108 -1.18 5.84 1.79
C LEU A 108 0.24 6.07 1.29
N PHE A 109 0.47 7.16 0.55
CA PHE A 109 1.80 7.56 0.10
C PHE A 109 2.71 7.89 1.28
N LEU A 110 2.23 8.69 2.25
CA LEU A 110 2.97 9.02 3.47
C LEU A 110 3.25 7.78 4.32
N LEU A 111 2.31 6.85 4.45
CA LEU A 111 2.53 5.55 5.11
C LEU A 111 3.64 4.77 4.43
N THR A 112 3.63 4.70 3.09
CA THR A 112 4.68 4.03 2.33
C THR A 112 6.04 4.69 2.57
N ALA A 113 6.10 6.02 2.51
CA ALA A 113 7.33 6.78 2.76
C ALA A 113 7.87 6.58 4.19
N GLY A 114 6.99 6.60 5.20
CA GLY A 114 7.37 6.34 6.60
C GLY A 114 7.86 4.90 6.82
N LEU A 115 7.21 3.92 6.18
CA LEU A 115 7.66 2.53 6.22
C LEU A 115 9.02 2.35 5.54
N ASP A 116 9.26 3.03 4.42
CA ASP A 116 10.57 3.04 3.74
C ASP A 116 11.67 3.67 4.61
N GLU A 117 11.35 4.71 5.39
CA GLU A 117 12.27 5.34 6.34
C GLU A 117 12.63 4.40 7.49
N ILE A 118 11.64 3.72 8.08
CA ILE A 118 11.84 2.72 9.14
C ILE A 118 12.64 1.52 8.62
N ALA A 119 12.34 1.06 7.39
CA ALA A 119 13.01 -0.08 6.77
C ALA A 119 14.48 0.20 6.40
N ASN A 120 14.84 1.47 6.15
CA ASN A 120 16.15 1.83 5.62
C ASN A 120 16.85 2.89 6.49
N PRO A 121 17.39 2.52 7.68
CA PRO A 121 18.05 3.44 8.60
C PRO A 121 19.29 4.15 8.03
N ARG A 122 19.78 3.73 6.85
CA ARG A 122 20.88 4.39 6.13
C ARG A 122 20.49 5.73 5.50
N LEU A 123 19.20 6.02 5.34
CA LEU A 123 18.72 7.30 4.80
C LEU A 123 18.77 8.44 5.85
N ARG A 124 18.73 8.09 7.13
CA ARG A 124 18.78 9.00 8.29
C ARG A 124 20.11 9.77 8.44
N ARG A 125 21.16 9.44 7.67
CA ARG A 125 22.50 10.04 7.81
C ARG A 125 22.79 11.17 6.80
N ARG A 126 21.81 11.61 6.01
CA ARG A 126 21.97 12.65 4.98
C ARG A 126 21.01 13.84 5.08
N MET A 127 20.20 13.91 6.14
CA MET A 127 19.56 15.16 6.59
C MET A 127 20.29 15.63 7.83
#